data_AF-A0A0S7WHK5-F1
#
_entry.id   AF-A0A0S7WHK5-F1
#
_cell.length_a   1.000
_cell.length_b   1.000
_cell.length_c   1.000
_cell.angle_alpha   90.00
_cell.angle_beta   90.00
_cell.angle_gamma   90.00
#
_symmetry.space_group_name_H-M   'P 1'
#
loop_
_entity.id
_entity.type
_entity.pdbx_description
1 polymer ?
#
loop_
_entity_poly.entity_id
_entity_poly.type
_entity_poly.pdbx_seq_one_letter_code
_entity_poly.pdbx_strand_id
1 'polypeptide(L)'
;GFKRAVRLRKTPTPKGRFWSQEKPSIRREIIRREVRKAVARLPYHQREFIECFYFMGETYEQIEKRLGKERYKLERIHHQALERLRFLLADFVEAHFGIKVERANRCPICSHPEREKIERILERKRPEESWRPAMKILRTEFELKLSTVQTVIAHLRKHMR
;
A
#
# COMPACT_ATOMS: atom_id res chain seq x y z
N GLY A 1 -32.66 -7.36 -27.81
CA GLY A 1 -31.56 -6.39 -27.73
C GLY A 1 -31.84 -5.38 -26.63
N PHE A 2 -31.08 -5.40 -25.55
CA PHE A 2 -31.24 -4.46 -24.42
C PHE A 2 -30.13 -3.40 -24.47
N LYS A 3 -30.44 -2.21 -24.99
CA LYS A 3 -29.61 -1.02 -24.80
C LYS A 3 -29.95 -0.40 -23.44
N ARG A 4 -29.16 -0.71 -22.40
CA ARG A 4 -29.19 0.07 -21.16
C ARG A 4 -28.23 1.25 -21.30
N ALA A 5 -28.79 2.43 -21.52
CA ALA A 5 -28.08 3.69 -21.40
C ALA A 5 -27.64 3.89 -19.93
N VAL A 6 -26.35 3.75 -19.67
CA VAL A 6 -25.75 4.10 -18.38
C VAL A 6 -25.76 5.62 -18.28
N ARG A 7 -26.75 6.18 -17.58
CA ARG A 7 -26.71 7.56 -17.10
C ARG A 7 -25.51 7.67 -16.16
N LEU A 8 -24.40 8.18 -16.67
CA LEU A 8 -23.29 8.67 -15.85
C LEU A 8 -23.84 9.81 -14.99
N ARG A 9 -24.17 9.50 -13.73
CA ARG A 9 -24.43 10.53 -12.72
C ARG A 9 -23.13 11.31 -12.59
N LYS A 10 -23.14 12.59 -12.97
CA LYS A 10 -22.06 13.53 -12.67
C LYS A 10 -21.91 13.55 -11.14
N THR A 11 -20.90 12.87 -10.62
CA THR A 11 -20.55 12.99 -9.20
C THR A 11 -20.03 14.41 -8.98
N PRO A 12 -20.50 15.13 -7.94
CA PRO A 12 -19.97 16.43 -7.61
C PRO A 12 -18.48 16.27 -7.29
N THR A 13 -17.63 17.01 -8.00
CA THR A 13 -16.19 17.07 -7.74
C THR A 13 -15.98 17.48 -6.28
N PRO A 14 -15.30 16.68 -5.45
CA PRO A 14 -14.95 17.13 -4.13
C PRO A 14 -13.95 18.27 -4.32
N LYS A 15 -14.38 19.50 -4.03
CA LYS A 15 -13.50 20.65 -3.90
C LYS A 15 -12.55 20.35 -2.74
N GLY A 16 -11.41 19.73 -3.02
CA GLY A 16 -10.29 19.61 -2.09
C GLY A 16 -9.93 21.02 -1.62
N ARG A 17 -10.30 21.33 -0.37
CA ARG A 17 -10.36 22.68 0.19
C ARG A 17 -8.97 23.34 0.32
N PHE A 18 -7.90 22.59 0.06
CA PHE A 18 -6.50 22.98 0.32
C PHE A 18 -5.79 23.58 -0.91
N TRP A 19 -6.07 23.10 -2.12
CA TRP A 19 -5.29 23.51 -3.30
C TRP A 19 -5.75 24.82 -3.95
N SER A 20 -6.81 25.50 -3.49
CA SER A 20 -7.34 26.65 -4.22
C SER A 20 -6.39 27.86 -4.29
N GLN A 21 -5.32 27.90 -3.48
CA GLN A 21 -4.42 29.06 -3.36
C GLN A 21 -2.95 28.80 -3.75
N GLU A 22 -2.53 27.55 -3.95
CA GLU A 22 -1.11 27.24 -4.22
C GLU A 22 -0.74 27.26 -5.71
N LYS A 23 0.46 27.76 -6.04
CA LYS A 23 1.03 27.76 -7.40
C LYS A 23 1.17 26.32 -7.93
N PRO A 24 0.88 26.05 -9.22
CA PRO A 24 0.97 24.70 -9.80
C PRO A 24 2.33 23.99 -9.67
N SER A 25 3.43 24.74 -9.55
CA SER A 25 4.78 24.20 -9.31
C SER A 25 4.93 23.61 -7.90
N ILE A 26 4.38 24.31 -6.90
CA ILE A 26 4.40 23.86 -5.49
C ILE A 26 3.59 22.58 -5.34
N ARG A 27 2.42 22.50 -5.98
CA ARG A 27 1.58 21.28 -5.96
C ARG A 27 2.31 20.08 -6.55
N ARG A 28 2.98 20.26 -7.68
CA ARG A 28 3.77 19.20 -8.32
C ARG A 28 4.88 18.71 -7.41
N GLU A 29 5.55 19.60 -6.69
CA GLU A 29 6.63 19.22 -5.78
C GLU A 29 6.11 18.47 -4.55
N ILE A 30 5.01 18.93 -3.95
CA ILE A 30 4.37 18.21 -2.83
C ILE A 30 3.96 16.80 -3.27
N ILE A 31 3.29 16.66 -4.43
CA ILE A 31 2.88 15.36 -4.95
C ILE A 31 4.10 14.46 -5.18
N ARG A 32 5.16 14.96 -5.84
CA ARG A 32 6.39 14.20 -6.07
C ARG A 32 7.03 13.73 -4.77
N ARG A 33 7.11 14.63 -3.78
CA ARG A 33 7.68 14.32 -2.47
C ARG A 33 6.90 13.22 -1.76
N GLU A 34 5.58 13.31 -1.71
CA GLU A 34 4.74 12.31 -1.02
C GLU A 34 4.73 10.97 -1.76
N VAL A 35 4.73 10.96 -3.10
CA VAL A 35 4.91 9.73 -3.89
C VAL A 35 6.27 9.08 -3.61
N ARG A 36 7.36 9.85 -3.61
CA ARG A 36 8.70 9.31 -3.30
C ARG A 36 8.78 8.73 -1.89
N LYS A 37 8.22 9.42 -0.88
CA LYS A 37 8.14 8.89 0.49
C LYS A 37 7.35 7.59 0.55
N ALA A 38 6.22 7.49 -0.17
CA ALA A 38 5.42 6.27 -0.20
C ALA A 38 6.19 5.11 -0.88
N VAL A 39 6.85 5.37 -2.02
CA VAL A 39 7.69 4.38 -2.73
C VAL A 39 8.84 3.90 -1.86
N ALA A 40 9.50 4.79 -1.11
CA ALA A 40 10.59 4.44 -0.21
C ALA A 40 10.17 3.47 0.92
N ARG A 41 8.89 3.45 1.29
CA ARG A 41 8.30 2.56 2.33
C ARG A 41 7.83 1.21 1.78
N LEU A 42 7.97 0.96 0.48
CA LEU A 42 7.71 -0.34 -0.11
C LEU A 42 8.85 -1.32 0.22
N PRO A 43 8.55 -2.63 0.35
CA PRO A 43 9.57 -3.68 0.32
C PRO A 43 10.47 -3.56 -0.91
N TYR A 44 11.73 -4.00 -0.79
CA TYR A 44 12.77 -3.82 -1.81
C TYR A 44 12.30 -4.22 -3.22
N HIS A 45 11.77 -5.44 -3.39
CA HIS A 45 11.30 -5.96 -4.68
C HIS A 45 10.10 -5.21 -5.26
N GLN A 46 9.22 -4.68 -4.39
CA GLN A 46 8.10 -3.84 -4.83
C GLN A 46 8.60 -2.47 -5.27
N ARG A 47 9.52 -1.87 -4.51
CA ARG A 47 10.15 -0.59 -4.83
C ARG A 47 10.91 -0.67 -6.16
N GLU A 48 11.78 -1.67 -6.28
CA GLU A 48 12.60 -1.92 -7.47
C GLU A 48 11.72 -2.10 -8.71
N PHE A 49 10.63 -2.87 -8.62
CA PHE A 49 9.67 -3.01 -9.70
C PHE A 49 9.03 -1.66 -10.10
N ILE A 50 8.56 -0.88 -9.13
CA ILE A 50 7.91 0.42 -9.38
C ILE A 50 8.88 1.41 -10.03
N GLU A 51 10.13 1.46 -9.57
CA GLU A 51 11.16 2.33 -10.14
C GLU A 51 11.48 1.95 -11.59
N CYS A 52 11.69 0.66 -11.88
CA CYS A 52 11.95 0.19 -13.24
C CYS A 52 10.76 0.51 -14.17
N PHE A 53 9.54 0.15 -13.75
CA PHE A 53 8.36 0.27 -14.60
C PHE A 53 7.91 1.73 -14.79
N TYR A 54 7.72 2.48 -13.70
CA TYR A 54 7.11 3.81 -13.77
C TYR A 54 8.12 4.95 -13.91
N PHE A 55 9.36 4.79 -13.41
CA PHE A 55 10.34 5.90 -13.43
C PHE A 55 11.33 5.73 -14.58
N MET A 56 11.74 4.50 -14.91
CA MET A 56 12.64 4.21 -16.02
C MET A 56 11.90 3.85 -17.32
N GLY A 57 10.60 3.54 -17.25
CA GLY A 57 9.79 3.19 -18.41
C GLY A 57 10.09 1.79 -18.96
N GLU A 58 10.67 0.90 -18.16
CA GLU A 58 10.97 -0.46 -18.57
C GLU A 58 9.69 -1.28 -18.79
N THR A 59 9.70 -2.12 -19.83
CA THR A 59 8.65 -3.11 -20.06
C THR A 59 8.82 -4.28 -19.10
N TYR A 60 7.76 -5.07 -18.90
CA TYR A 60 7.88 -6.27 -18.07
C TYR A 60 8.95 -7.23 -18.61
N GLU A 61 9.09 -7.41 -19.93
CA GLU A 61 10.13 -8.28 -20.50
C GLU A 61 11.55 -7.83 -20.12
N GLN A 62 11.78 -6.52 -20.07
CA GLN A 62 13.06 -5.96 -19.61
C GLN A 62 13.25 -6.21 -18.11
N ILE A 63 12.20 -6.01 -17.32
CA ILE A 63 12.22 -6.25 -15.87
C ILE A 63 12.42 -7.75 -15.55
N GLU A 64 11.85 -8.66 -16.33
CA GLU A 64 12.06 -10.12 -16.19
C GLU A 64 13.52 -10.48 -16.37
N LYS A 65 14.13 -9.98 -17.45
CA LYS A 65 15.56 -10.20 -17.74
C LYS A 65 16.44 -9.61 -16.64
N ARG A 66 16.08 -8.44 -16.13
CA ARG A 66 16.84 -7.72 -15.10
C ARG A 66 16.75 -8.40 -13.73
N LEU A 67 15.55 -8.81 -13.33
CA LEU A 67 15.29 -9.34 -11.99
C LEU A 67 15.32 -10.87 -11.90
N GLY A 68 15.41 -11.57 -13.04
CA GLY A 68 15.39 -13.03 -13.10
C GLY A 68 14.09 -13.63 -12.57
N LYS A 69 12.94 -12.95 -12.77
CA LYS A 69 11.64 -13.38 -12.27
C LYS A 69 10.67 -13.65 -13.43
N GLU A 70 9.85 -14.68 -13.27
CA GLU A 70 8.77 -15.02 -14.22
C GLU A 70 7.66 -13.95 -14.22
N ARG A 71 6.97 -13.79 -15.37
CA ARG A 71 5.91 -12.80 -15.59
C ARG A 71 4.87 -12.71 -14.48
N TYR A 72 4.28 -13.84 -14.11
CA TYR A 72 3.22 -13.86 -13.09
C TYR A 72 3.72 -13.40 -11.72
N LYS A 73 5.02 -13.61 -11.40
CA LYS A 73 5.61 -13.10 -10.16
C LYS A 73 5.70 -11.58 -10.21
N LEU A 74 6.13 -11.02 -11.34
CA LEU A 74 6.19 -9.57 -11.54
C LEU A 74 4.81 -8.93 -11.49
N GLU A 75 3.80 -9.52 -12.15
CA GLU A 75 2.42 -9.02 -12.11
C GLU A 75 1.86 -9.02 -10.69
N ARG A 76 2.14 -10.07 -9.92
CA ARG A 76 1.79 -10.12 -8.51
C ARG A 76 2.50 -9.04 -7.70
N ILE A 77 3.81 -8.85 -7.91
CA ILE A 77 4.59 -7.79 -7.25
C ILE A 77 3.99 -6.42 -7.59
N HIS A 78 3.68 -6.18 -8.86
CA HIS A 78 3.05 -4.95 -9.32
C HIS A 78 1.72 -4.69 -8.62
N HIS A 79 0.83 -5.67 -8.62
CA HIS A 79 -0.47 -5.55 -7.95
C HIS A 79 -0.31 -5.26 -6.45
N GLN A 80 0.58 -5.99 -5.77
CA GLN A 80 0.86 -5.78 -4.34
C GLN A 80 1.45 -4.39 -4.06
N ALA A 81 2.37 -3.92 -4.90
CA ALA A 81 2.97 -2.61 -4.80
C ALA A 81 1.93 -1.50 -4.96
N LEU A 82 1.03 -1.60 -5.96
CA LEU A 82 -0.04 -0.61 -6.17
C LEU A 82 -1.03 -0.57 -5.01
N GLU A 83 -1.45 -1.72 -4.50
CA GLU A 83 -2.34 -1.78 -3.32
C GLU A 83 -1.67 -1.14 -2.10
N ARG A 84 -0.38 -1.38 -1.88
CA ARG A 84 0.37 -0.77 -0.78
C ARG A 84 0.54 0.73 -0.97
N LEU A 85 0.82 1.20 -2.19
CA LEU A 85 0.90 2.62 -2.51
C LEU A 85 -0.44 3.33 -2.29
N ARG A 86 -1.55 2.71 -2.72
CA ARG A 86 -2.92 3.24 -2.46
C ARG A 86 -3.15 3.44 -0.98
N PHE A 87 -2.76 2.47 -0.16
CA PHE A 87 -2.87 2.58 1.30
C PHE A 87 -1.97 3.69 1.85
N LEU A 88 -0.69 3.73 1.46
CA LEU A 88 0.28 4.71 1.96
C LEU A 88 -0.06 6.14 1.57
N LEU A 89 -0.71 6.34 0.42
CA LEU A 89 -1.11 7.64 -0.09
C LEU A 89 -2.54 8.03 0.30
N ALA A 90 -3.31 7.15 0.95
CA ALA A 90 -4.74 7.37 1.21
C ALA A 90 -5.00 8.67 2.00
N ASP A 91 -4.30 8.87 3.12
CA ASP A 91 -4.46 10.08 3.94
C ASP A 91 -4.08 11.35 3.17
N PHE A 92 -2.99 11.30 2.40
CA PHE A 92 -2.57 12.41 1.55
C PHE A 92 -3.64 12.73 0.50
N VAL A 93 -4.12 11.70 -0.21
CA VAL A 93 -5.11 11.84 -1.28
C VAL A 93 -6.43 12.39 -0.76
N GLU A 94 -6.89 11.90 0.38
CA GLU A 94 -8.12 12.39 1.02
C GLU A 94 -7.99 13.84 1.48
N ALA A 95 -6.91 14.17 2.18
CA ALA A 95 -6.69 15.52 2.69
C ALA A 95 -6.57 16.57 1.57
N HIS A 96 -5.89 16.21 0.50
CA HIS A 96 -5.53 17.16 -0.56
C HIS A 96 -6.54 17.18 -1.70
N PHE A 97 -7.06 16.02 -2.12
CA PHE A 97 -7.95 15.93 -3.28
C PHE A 97 -9.41 15.71 -2.89
N GLY A 98 -9.72 15.47 -1.62
CA GLY A 98 -11.08 15.18 -1.16
C GLY A 98 -11.66 13.88 -1.73
N ILE A 99 -10.81 13.03 -2.32
CA ILE A 99 -11.18 11.73 -2.86
C ILE A 99 -11.18 10.75 -1.70
N LYS A 100 -12.37 10.27 -1.29
CA LYS A 100 -12.47 9.20 -0.31
C LYS A 100 -11.85 7.94 -0.89
N VAL A 101 -10.83 7.42 -0.23
CA VAL A 101 -10.22 6.15 -0.62
C VAL A 101 -10.92 5.05 0.17
N GLU A 102 -11.42 4.02 -0.52
CA GLU A 102 -12.02 2.88 0.16
C GLU A 102 -10.94 2.15 0.97
N ARG A 103 -10.99 2.38 2.29
CA ARG A 103 -10.11 1.80 3.30
C ARG A 103 -10.50 0.35 3.65
N ALA A 104 -11.24 -0.33 2.77
CA ALA A 104 -11.96 -1.58 3.02
C ALA A 104 -11.06 -2.73 3.53
N ASN A 105 -9.74 -2.62 3.39
CA ASN A 105 -8.78 -3.60 3.88
C ASN A 105 -7.60 -2.95 4.63
N ARG A 106 -7.85 -2.01 5.55
CA ARG A 106 -6.77 -1.57 6.48
C ARG A 106 -6.37 -2.75 7.34
N CYS A 107 -5.25 -3.37 6.98
CA CYS A 107 -4.61 -4.35 7.84
C CYS A 107 -4.31 -3.68 9.19
N PRO A 108 -4.84 -4.21 10.32
CA PRO A 108 -4.68 -3.58 11.63
C PRO A 108 -3.21 -3.35 12.01
N ILE A 109 -2.32 -4.23 11.53
CA ILE A 109 -0.88 -4.12 11.72
C ILE A 109 -0.28 -2.99 10.87
N CYS A 110 -0.67 -2.89 9.59
CA CYS A 110 -0.15 -1.85 8.70
C CYS A 110 -0.57 -0.44 9.09
N SER A 111 -1.76 -0.29 9.67
CA SER A 111 -2.29 0.99 10.16
C SER A 111 -1.82 1.36 11.55
N HIS A 112 -1.07 0.49 12.23
CA HIS A 112 -0.62 0.77 13.59
C HIS A 112 0.54 1.79 13.59
N PRO A 113 0.54 2.79 14.49
CA PRO A 113 1.64 3.79 14.57
C PRO A 113 3.00 3.14 14.82
N GLU A 114 3.04 2.05 15.59
CA GLU A 114 4.26 1.29 15.89
C GLU A 114 4.48 0.08 14.97
N ARG A 115 3.99 0.15 13.72
CA ARG A 115 4.08 -0.93 12.72
C ARG A 115 5.47 -1.58 12.67
N GLU A 116 6.55 -0.79 12.62
CA GLU A 116 7.91 -1.33 12.50
C GLU A 116 8.34 -2.18 13.70
N LYS A 117 7.86 -1.85 14.91
CA LYS A 117 8.14 -2.67 16.11
C LYS A 117 7.37 -3.98 16.04
N ILE A 118 6.10 -3.90 15.63
CA ILE A 118 5.25 -5.08 15.41
C ILE A 118 5.88 -6.01 14.36
N GLU A 119 6.29 -5.46 13.23
CA GLU A 119 6.93 -6.21 12.14
C GLU A 119 8.20 -6.93 12.62
N ARG A 120 9.05 -6.26 13.42
CA ARG A 120 10.23 -6.90 14.04
C ARG A 120 9.88 -8.07 14.96
N ILE A 121 8.79 -7.98 15.72
CA ILE A 121 8.32 -9.09 16.57
C ILE A 121 7.87 -10.27 15.70
N LEU A 122 7.12 -9.97 14.64
CA LEU A 122 6.62 -10.98 13.71
C LEU A 122 7.74 -11.68 12.92
N GLU A 123 8.80 -10.95 12.54
CA GLU A 123 9.97 -11.49 11.84
C GLU A 123 10.83 -12.42 12.69
N ARG A 124 10.87 -12.18 14.02
CA ARG A 124 11.66 -13.01 14.95
C ARG A 124 11.05 -14.40 15.19
N LYS A 125 9.78 -14.60 14.83
CA LYS A 125 9.05 -15.86 15.05
C LYS A 125 9.59 -16.96 14.12
N ARG A 126 10.04 -18.07 14.70
CA ARG A 126 10.51 -19.24 13.93
C ARG A 126 9.34 -20.11 13.45
N PRO A 127 9.41 -20.80 12.30
CA PRO A 127 8.29 -21.59 11.77
C PRO A 127 7.68 -22.58 12.77
N GLU A 128 8.52 -23.18 13.62
CA GLU A 128 8.16 -24.22 14.60
C GLU A 128 7.50 -23.66 15.86
N GLU A 129 7.65 -22.35 16.12
CA GLU A 129 7.07 -21.69 17.29
C GLU A 129 5.55 -21.49 17.15
N SER A 130 4.84 -21.55 18.27
CA SER A 130 3.43 -21.20 18.33
C SER A 130 3.22 -19.69 18.09
N TRP A 131 2.08 -19.32 17.48
CA TRP A 131 1.67 -17.92 17.38
C TRP A 131 1.17 -17.34 18.70
N ARG A 132 0.92 -18.15 19.74
CA ARG A 132 0.35 -17.69 21.03
C ARG A 132 1.18 -16.57 21.69
N PRO A 133 2.53 -16.68 21.84
CA PRO A 133 3.32 -15.62 22.47
C PRO A 133 3.29 -14.32 21.68
N ALA A 134 3.46 -14.40 20.36
CA ALA A 134 3.36 -13.23 19.48
C ALA A 134 1.97 -12.57 19.59
N MET A 135 0.89 -13.35 19.50
CA MET A 135 -0.47 -12.83 19.65
C MET A 135 -0.73 -12.20 21.02
N LYS A 136 -0.12 -12.71 22.10
CA LYS A 136 -0.19 -12.10 23.43
C LYS A 136 0.44 -10.71 23.40
N ILE A 137 1.69 -10.60 22.93
CA ILE A 137 2.42 -9.33 22.81
C ILE A 137 1.63 -8.32 21.97
N LEU A 138 1.13 -8.72 20.79
CA LEU A 138 0.37 -7.83 19.91
C LEU A 138 -0.89 -7.28 20.59
N ARG A 139 -1.58 -8.08 21.39
CA ARG A 139 -2.81 -7.66 22.09
C ARG A 139 -2.52 -6.82 23.32
N THR A 140 -1.46 -7.13 24.07
CA THR A 140 -1.16 -6.48 25.36
C THR A 140 -0.31 -5.23 25.21
N GLU A 141 0.73 -5.27 24.39
CA GLU A 141 1.68 -4.15 24.25
C GLU A 141 1.25 -3.16 23.18
N PHE A 142 0.60 -3.63 22.11
CA PHE A 142 0.19 -2.79 20.99
C PHE A 142 -1.33 -2.61 20.89
N GLU A 143 -2.08 -3.12 21.88
CA GLU A 143 -3.56 -3.03 21.94
C GLU A 143 -4.27 -3.44 20.63
N LEU A 144 -3.64 -4.32 19.84
CA LEU A 144 -4.17 -4.71 18.54
C LEU A 144 -5.36 -5.64 18.71
N LYS A 145 -6.53 -5.21 18.20
CA LYS A 145 -7.77 -6.00 18.16
C LYS A 145 -7.71 -7.09 17.07
N LEU A 146 -6.79 -8.03 17.21
CA LEU A 146 -6.64 -9.19 16.32
C LEU A 146 -7.45 -10.37 16.86
N SER A 147 -8.53 -10.72 16.18
CA SER A 147 -9.38 -11.87 16.54
C SER A 147 -8.70 -13.22 16.23
N THR A 148 -7.89 -13.28 15.18
CA THR A 148 -7.29 -14.54 14.70
C THR A 148 -5.83 -14.37 14.26
N VAL A 149 -5.10 -15.47 14.31
CA VAL A 149 -3.74 -15.58 13.74
C VAL A 149 -3.77 -15.38 12.22
N GLN A 150 -4.90 -15.67 11.56
CA GLN A 150 -5.04 -15.49 10.12
C GLN A 150 -4.82 -14.05 9.67
N THR A 151 -5.18 -13.06 10.51
CA THR A 151 -4.90 -11.65 10.21
C THR A 151 -3.39 -11.36 10.19
N VAL A 152 -2.63 -11.97 11.12
CA VAL A 152 -1.16 -11.87 11.16
C VAL A 152 -0.54 -12.57 9.96
N ILE A 153 -0.98 -13.80 9.65
CA ILE A 153 -0.49 -14.55 8.49
C ILE A 153 -0.81 -13.79 7.19
N ALA A 154 -2.01 -13.26 7.05
CA ALA A 154 -2.40 -12.45 5.90
C ALA A 154 -1.52 -11.20 5.78
N HIS A 155 -1.22 -10.54 6.90
CA HIS A 155 -0.28 -9.41 6.92
C HIS A 155 1.11 -9.83 6.43
N LEU A 156 1.70 -10.88 7.00
CA LEU A 156 3.03 -11.36 6.60
C LEU A 156 3.09 -11.73 5.11
N ARG A 157 2.05 -12.42 4.61
CA ARG A 157 2.00 -12.86 3.21
C ARG A 157 1.73 -11.73 2.21
N LYS A 158 0.93 -10.73 2.58
CA LYS A 158 0.49 -9.65 1.67
C LYS A 158 1.33 -8.39 1.78
N HIS A 159 1.97 -8.15 2.93
CA HIS A 159 2.52 -6.86 3.28
C HIS A 159 4.00 -6.88 3.70
N MET A 160 4.56 -8.03 4.08
CA MET A 160 5.97 -8.13 4.48
C MET A 160 6.85 -8.80 3.43
N ARG A 161 6.26 -9.69 2.61
CA ARG A 161 6.96 -10.44 1.56
C ARG A 161 6.92 -9.81 0.18
#